data_AF-A0AB33BSY8-F1
#
_entry.id   AF-A0AB33BSY8-F1
#
_cell.length_a   1.000
_cell.length_b   1.000
_cell.length_c   1.000
_cell.angle_alpha   90.00
_cell.angle_beta   90.00
_cell.angle_gamma   90.00
#
_symmetry.space_group_name_H-M   'P 1'
#
loop_
_entity.id
_entity.type
_entity.pdbx_description
1 polymer ?
#
loop_
_entity_poly.entity_id
_entity_poly.type
_entity_poly.pdbx_seq_one_letter_code
_entity_poly.pdbx_strand_id
1 'polypeptide(L)'
;MLHSFRAVEGLIYECLKHEFKDYMVNSEYTYSSLQSSVLNKYPALKELFVNNGNPVSEIKLDSRTQQKLIEKYIALTSPQANFKDLKAWGSEELRNHRNRLSHKLGGISEGELYQAWGKDTYNQKDWEKRILNCLTLITENKFNYLWQGSLFASIHERVRTAIKNYNVL
;
A
#
# COMPACT_ATOMS: atom_id res chain seq x y z
N MET A 1 -10.55 -9.17 3.36
CA MET A 1 -9.10 -9.18 3.72
C MET A 1 -8.19 -8.80 2.57
N LEU A 2 -8.25 -9.48 1.41
CA LEU A 2 -7.42 -9.11 0.26
C LEU A 2 -7.62 -7.65 -0.15
N HIS A 3 -8.86 -7.16 -0.26
CA HIS A 3 -9.09 -5.77 -0.70
C HIS A 3 -8.47 -4.70 0.19
N SER A 4 -8.51 -4.83 1.53
CA SER A 4 -7.86 -3.85 2.40
C SER A 4 -6.34 -3.92 2.30
N PHE A 5 -5.77 -5.12 2.19
CA PHE A 5 -4.32 -5.27 1.97
C PHE A 5 -3.91 -4.68 0.61
N ARG A 6 -4.65 -5.01 -0.44
CA ARG A 6 -4.46 -4.52 -1.81
C ARG A 6 -4.68 -3.02 -1.93
N ALA A 7 -5.51 -2.42 -1.08
CA ALA A 7 -5.66 -0.96 -1.05
C ALA A 7 -4.35 -0.28 -0.67
N VAL A 8 -3.65 -0.75 0.38
CA VAL A 8 -2.34 -0.20 0.75
C VAL A 8 -1.27 -0.53 -0.29
N GLU A 9 -1.21 -1.78 -0.78
CA GLU A 9 -0.26 -2.18 -1.83
C GLU A 9 -0.45 -1.38 -3.12
N GLY A 10 -1.69 -1.25 -3.59
CA GLY A 10 -2.03 -0.47 -4.77
C GLY A 10 -1.74 1.01 -4.60
N LEU A 11 -2.02 1.58 -3.42
CA LEU A 11 -1.68 2.97 -3.14
C LEU A 11 -0.17 3.22 -3.14
N ILE A 12 0.62 2.30 -2.58
CA ILE A 12 2.09 2.36 -2.67
C ILE A 12 2.50 2.38 -4.14
N TYR A 13 1.98 1.46 -4.95
CA TYR A 13 2.33 1.39 -6.36
C TYR A 13 1.97 2.68 -7.12
N GLU A 14 0.76 3.22 -6.92
CA GLU A 14 0.35 4.47 -7.56
C GLU A 14 1.17 5.68 -7.10
N CYS A 15 1.52 5.75 -5.81
CA CYS A 15 2.42 6.77 -5.29
C CYS A 15 3.80 6.67 -5.95
N LEU A 16 4.41 5.48 -5.97
CA LEU A 16 5.71 5.27 -6.61
C LEU A 16 5.66 5.59 -8.12
N LYS A 17 4.59 5.20 -8.80
CA LYS A 17 4.36 5.50 -10.22
C LYS A 17 4.25 6.99 -10.48
N HIS A 18 3.60 7.74 -9.60
CA HIS A 18 3.51 9.18 -9.70
C HIS A 18 4.87 9.84 -9.48
N GLU A 19 5.55 9.50 -8.38
CA GLU A 19 6.80 10.15 -7.95
C GLU A 19 8.01 9.80 -8.82
N PHE A 20 8.07 8.55 -9.31
CA PHE A 20 9.19 8.02 -10.07
C PHE A 20 8.88 7.79 -11.54
N LYS A 21 7.83 8.42 -12.07
CA LYS A 21 7.35 8.23 -13.46
C LYS A 21 8.46 8.31 -14.51
N ASP A 22 9.42 9.23 -14.35
CA ASP A 22 10.49 9.50 -15.32
C ASP A 22 11.61 8.45 -15.24
N TYR A 23 11.61 7.59 -14.23
CA TYR A 23 12.61 6.55 -13.98
C TYR A 23 12.04 5.14 -14.03
N MET A 24 10.73 5.00 -14.22
CA MET A 24 10.04 3.71 -14.22
C MET A 24 9.93 3.12 -15.64
N VAL A 25 10.21 1.83 -15.74
CA VAL A 25 9.92 1.03 -16.93
C VAL A 25 8.68 0.21 -16.63
N ASN A 26 7.57 0.56 -17.28
CA ASN A 26 6.30 -0.13 -17.10
C ASN A 26 6.33 -1.50 -17.80
N SER A 27 5.77 -2.50 -17.14
CA SER A 27 5.52 -3.81 -17.75
C SER A 27 4.01 -4.11 -17.76
N GLU A 28 3.52 -4.67 -18.87
CA GLU A 28 2.13 -5.12 -18.99
C GLU A 28 1.89 -6.47 -18.32
N TYR A 29 2.90 -7.33 -18.28
CA TYR A 29 2.76 -8.75 -17.89
C TYR A 29 3.47 -9.09 -16.57
N THR A 30 4.35 -8.22 -16.08
CA THR A 30 5.10 -8.46 -14.85
C THR A 30 5.25 -7.17 -14.04
N TYR A 31 6.08 -7.21 -12.99
CA TYR A 31 6.41 -6.04 -12.18
C TYR A 31 7.18 -5.02 -13.03
N SER A 32 6.71 -3.77 -13.00
CA SER A 32 7.49 -2.63 -13.48
C SER A 32 8.85 -2.56 -12.79
N SER A 33 9.85 -1.97 -13.43
CA SER A 33 11.16 -1.74 -12.83
C SER A 33 11.42 -0.25 -12.59
N LEU A 34 12.35 0.04 -11.70
CA LEU A 34 12.89 1.38 -11.47
C LEU A 34 14.35 1.40 -11.90
N GLN A 35 14.73 2.38 -12.73
CA GLN A 35 16.08 2.54 -13.24
C GLN A 35 17.00 3.27 -12.24
N SER A 36 18.29 2.91 -12.25
CA SER A 36 19.30 3.51 -11.37
C SER A 36 19.58 4.98 -11.68
N SER A 37 19.10 5.50 -12.82
CA SER A 37 19.10 6.93 -13.13
C SER A 37 18.36 7.77 -12.08
N VAL A 38 17.43 7.17 -11.33
CA VAL A 38 16.77 7.80 -10.16
C VAL A 38 17.77 8.28 -9.11
N LEU A 39 18.95 7.64 -9.02
CA LEU A 39 19.98 7.96 -8.03
C LEU A 39 20.62 9.33 -8.24
N ASN A 40 20.52 9.91 -9.44
CA ASN A 40 20.94 11.28 -9.70
C ASN A 40 20.13 12.29 -8.89
N LYS A 41 18.84 12.00 -8.66
CA LYS A 41 17.93 12.84 -7.87
C LYS A 41 17.82 12.36 -6.43
N TYR A 42 17.85 11.04 -6.20
CA TYR A 42 17.67 10.42 -4.88
C TYR A 42 18.83 9.49 -4.54
N PRO A 43 20.04 10.04 -4.24
CA PRO A 43 21.23 9.22 -3.98
C PRO A 43 21.09 8.29 -2.76
N ALA A 44 20.22 8.63 -1.81
CA ALA A 44 19.92 7.81 -0.63
C ALA A 44 19.25 6.45 -0.96
N LEU A 45 18.76 6.25 -2.19
CA LEU A 45 18.18 4.98 -2.64
C LEU A 45 19.23 3.98 -3.13
N LYS A 46 20.51 4.36 -3.15
CA LYS A 46 21.61 3.56 -3.75
C LYS A 46 21.67 2.12 -3.25
N GLU A 47 21.39 1.88 -1.97
CA GLU A 47 21.43 0.53 -1.39
C GLU A 47 20.38 -0.42 -1.99
N LEU A 48 19.30 0.09 -2.59
CA LEU A 48 18.32 -0.74 -3.26
C LEU A 48 18.85 -1.30 -4.58
N PHE A 49 19.80 -0.59 -5.21
CA PHE A 49 20.39 -0.93 -6.51
C PHE A 49 21.66 -1.78 -6.36
N VAL A 50 21.63 -2.74 -5.44
CA VAL A 50 22.72 -3.69 -5.21
C VAL A 50 22.16 -5.11 -5.16
N ASN A 51 22.74 -6.02 -5.94
CA ASN A 51 22.42 -7.45 -5.92
C ASN A 51 23.70 -8.26 -5.69
N ASN A 52 23.75 -9.04 -4.60
CA ASN A 52 24.94 -9.80 -4.18
C ASN A 52 26.22 -8.94 -4.15
N GLY A 53 26.12 -7.71 -3.65
CA GLY A 53 27.23 -6.77 -3.56
C GLY A 53 27.56 -6.02 -4.86
N ASN A 54 26.95 -6.38 -5.99
CA ASN A 54 27.20 -5.73 -7.28
C ASN A 54 26.11 -4.70 -7.60
N PRO A 55 26.47 -3.50 -8.10
CA PRO A 55 25.50 -2.53 -8.58
C PRO A 55 24.62 -3.11 -9.70
N VAL A 56 23.34 -2.76 -9.69
CA VAL A 56 22.41 -3.10 -10.77
C VAL A 56 21.85 -1.85 -11.45
N SER A 57 21.56 -1.94 -12.74
CA SER A 57 20.98 -0.83 -13.53
C SER A 57 19.50 -0.62 -13.25
N GLU A 58 18.80 -1.63 -12.75
CA GLU A 58 17.39 -1.56 -12.41
C GLU A 58 17.01 -2.52 -11.29
N ILE A 59 15.89 -2.23 -10.63
CA ILE A 59 15.28 -3.09 -9.62
C ILE A 59 13.83 -3.36 -9.99
N LYS A 60 13.36 -4.60 -9.80
CA LYS A 60 11.95 -4.93 -9.98
C LYS A 60 11.13 -4.40 -8.81
N LEU A 61 10.05 -3.71 -9.10
CA LEU A 61 9.08 -3.23 -8.11
C LEU A 61 8.13 -4.37 -7.72
N ASP A 62 8.67 -5.46 -7.19
CA ASP A 62 7.87 -6.43 -6.46
C ASP A 62 7.39 -5.83 -5.12
N SER A 63 6.47 -6.52 -4.44
CA SER A 63 5.86 -6.00 -3.21
C SER A 63 6.83 -5.82 -2.04
N ARG A 64 8.02 -6.43 -2.02
CA ARG A 64 9.05 -6.17 -1.00
C ARG A 64 9.87 -4.93 -1.37
N THR A 65 10.28 -4.84 -2.63
CA THR A 65 11.03 -3.68 -3.15
C THR A 65 10.19 -2.41 -3.07
N GLN A 66 8.91 -2.47 -3.46
CA GLN A 66 7.97 -1.34 -3.32
C GLN A 66 7.90 -0.84 -1.88
N GLN A 67 7.78 -1.75 -0.90
CA GLN A 67 7.73 -1.39 0.51
C GLN A 67 9.03 -0.69 0.97
N LYS A 68 10.19 -1.25 0.66
CA LYS A 68 11.47 -0.62 1.03
C LYS A 68 11.63 0.75 0.38
N LEU A 69 11.23 0.86 -0.89
CA LEU A 69 11.33 2.09 -1.66
C LEU A 69 10.42 3.18 -1.09
N ILE A 70 9.15 2.88 -0.78
CA ILE A 70 8.22 3.87 -0.22
C ILE A 70 8.64 4.29 1.19
N GLU A 71 9.12 3.37 2.03
CA GLU A 71 9.63 3.71 3.36
C GLU A 71 10.82 4.68 3.28
N LYS A 72 11.75 4.43 2.35
CA LYS A 72 12.88 5.35 2.12
C LYS A 72 12.44 6.68 1.54
N TYR A 73 11.55 6.67 0.57
CA TYR A 73 11.05 7.89 -0.06
C TYR A 73 10.37 8.80 0.98
N ILE A 74 9.45 8.25 1.78
CA ILE A 74 8.78 9.00 2.84
C ILE A 74 9.79 9.47 3.90
N ALA A 75 10.81 8.69 4.24
CA ALA A 75 11.83 9.13 5.19
C ALA A 75 12.66 10.32 4.66
N LEU A 76 12.77 10.47 3.33
CA LEU A 76 13.43 11.61 2.68
C LEU A 76 12.54 12.85 2.64
N THR A 77 11.23 12.70 2.36
CA THR A 77 10.30 13.83 2.22
C THR A 77 9.67 14.27 3.55
N SER A 78 9.53 13.34 4.48
CA SER A 78 8.86 13.51 5.77
C SER A 78 9.68 12.83 6.91
N PRO A 79 10.81 13.41 7.37
CA PRO A 79 11.70 12.77 8.34
C PRO A 79 11.07 12.42 9.70
N GLN A 80 9.98 13.09 10.06
CA GLN A 80 9.23 12.85 11.31
C GLN A 80 8.11 11.81 11.15
N ALA A 81 8.02 11.16 9.99
CA ALA A 81 6.99 10.19 9.69
C ALA A 81 7.03 8.98 10.64
N ASN A 82 5.85 8.55 11.09
CA ASN A 82 5.71 7.35 11.90
C ASN A 82 5.44 6.13 11.02
N PHE A 83 6.44 5.27 10.90
CA PHE A 83 6.37 4.06 10.07
C PHE A 83 5.78 2.83 10.79
N LYS A 84 5.38 2.93 12.07
CA LYS A 84 4.98 1.77 12.88
C LYS A 84 3.96 0.87 12.17
N ASP A 85 2.87 1.47 11.69
CA ASP A 85 1.77 0.72 11.09
C ASP A 85 2.10 0.17 9.70
N LEU A 86 2.83 0.94 8.88
CA LEU A 86 3.30 0.49 7.56
C LEU A 86 4.31 -0.67 7.68
N LYS A 87 5.23 -0.58 8.64
CA LYS A 87 6.20 -1.64 8.93
C LYS A 87 5.52 -2.89 9.48
N ALA A 88 4.53 -2.73 10.37
CA ALA A 88 3.73 -3.84 10.84
C ALA A 88 3.03 -4.53 9.65
N TRP A 89 2.29 -3.76 8.85
CA TRP A 89 1.59 -4.24 7.64
C TRP A 89 2.53 -5.02 6.72
N GLY A 90 3.70 -4.48 6.42
CA GLY A 90 4.67 -5.07 5.50
C GLY A 90 5.64 -6.08 6.12
N SER A 91 5.50 -6.40 7.40
CA SER A 91 6.35 -7.39 8.06
C SER A 91 6.23 -8.76 7.40
N GLU A 92 7.33 -9.52 7.39
CA GLU A 92 7.35 -10.86 6.83
C GLU A 92 6.34 -11.79 7.51
N GLU A 93 6.22 -11.70 8.84
CA GLU A 93 5.26 -12.48 9.62
C GLU A 93 3.82 -12.27 9.10
N LEU A 94 3.37 -11.01 9.00
CA LEU A 94 2.00 -10.72 8.59
C LEU A 94 1.79 -10.96 7.09
N ARG A 95 2.80 -10.75 6.24
CA ARG A 95 2.73 -11.13 4.82
C ARG A 95 2.51 -12.63 4.66
N ASN A 96 3.28 -13.44 5.40
CA ASN A 96 3.14 -14.89 5.37
C ASN A 96 1.81 -15.35 5.96
N HIS A 97 1.31 -14.68 7.00
CA HIS A 97 0.01 -14.97 7.58
C HIS A 97 -1.14 -14.65 6.61
N ARG A 98 -1.12 -13.47 5.97
CA ARG A 98 -2.07 -13.10 4.91
C ARG A 98 -2.04 -14.07 3.74
N ASN A 99 -0.85 -14.47 3.30
CA ASN A 99 -0.70 -15.46 2.22
C ASN A 99 -1.35 -16.79 2.58
N ARG A 100 -1.12 -17.29 3.81
CA ARG A 100 -1.79 -18.50 4.31
C ARG A 100 -3.30 -18.36 4.32
N LEU A 101 -3.82 -17.24 4.80
CA LEU A 101 -5.26 -16.99 4.83
C LEU A 101 -5.86 -16.85 3.42
N SER A 102 -5.15 -16.27 2.44
CA SER A 102 -5.65 -16.16 1.06
C SER A 102 -5.77 -17.51 0.34
N HIS A 103 -5.09 -18.55 0.82
CA HIS A 103 -5.23 -19.91 0.30
C HIS A 103 -6.35 -20.71 0.99
N LYS A 104 -7.03 -20.16 2.00
CA LYS A 104 -8.17 -20.86 2.64
C LYS A 104 -9.44 -20.71 1.78
N LEU A 105 -9.99 -21.84 1.35
CA LEU A 105 -11.22 -21.89 0.55
C LEU A 105 -12.51 -21.66 1.36
N GLY A 106 -12.48 -21.93 2.67
CA GLY A 106 -13.65 -21.83 3.57
C GLY A 106 -13.98 -20.41 4.07
N GLY A 107 -13.36 -19.38 3.49
CA GLY A 107 -13.44 -18.02 4.00
C GLY A 107 -12.56 -17.77 5.23
N ILE A 108 -12.76 -16.61 5.85
CA ILE A 108 -12.04 -16.17 7.05
C ILE A 108 -13.02 -15.52 8.02
N SER A 109 -12.76 -15.66 9.30
CA SER A 109 -13.47 -14.91 10.35
C SER A 109 -12.98 -13.46 10.44
N GLU A 110 -13.76 -12.60 11.09
CA GLU A 110 -13.34 -11.23 11.40
C GLU A 110 -12.08 -11.19 12.28
N GLY A 111 -11.99 -12.07 13.28
CA GLY A 111 -10.81 -12.16 14.14
C GLY A 111 -9.54 -12.50 13.34
N GLU A 112 -9.62 -13.44 12.39
CA GLU A 112 -8.51 -13.75 11.49
C GLU A 112 -8.17 -12.57 10.58
N LEU A 113 -9.17 -11.81 10.10
CA LEU A 113 -8.94 -10.58 9.35
C LEU A 113 -8.15 -9.56 10.18
N TYR A 114 -8.55 -9.32 11.43
CA TYR A 114 -7.89 -8.34 12.29
C TYR A 114 -6.46 -8.77 12.62
N GLN A 115 -6.25 -10.03 12.99
CA GLN A 115 -4.91 -10.57 13.27
C GLN A 115 -3.98 -10.57 12.04
N ALA A 116 -4.52 -10.64 10.83
CA ALA A 116 -3.76 -10.49 9.58
C ALA A 116 -3.15 -9.09 9.38
N TRP A 117 -3.64 -8.11 10.14
CA TRP A 117 -3.12 -6.75 10.20
C TRP A 117 -2.22 -6.49 11.41
N GLY A 118 -2.21 -7.39 12.40
CA GLY A 118 -1.25 -7.41 13.50
C GLY A 118 -1.79 -8.08 14.75
N LYS A 119 -0.89 -8.58 15.60
CA LYS A 119 -1.25 -9.20 16.89
C LYS A 119 -1.92 -8.23 17.86
N ASP A 120 -1.73 -6.93 17.65
CA ASP A 120 -2.31 -5.82 18.41
C ASP A 120 -3.64 -5.30 17.80
N THR A 121 -4.16 -5.98 16.78
CA THR A 121 -5.41 -5.61 16.11
C THR A 121 -6.49 -6.61 16.50
N TYR A 122 -7.33 -6.24 17.48
CA TYR A 122 -8.28 -7.18 18.10
C TYR A 122 -9.71 -7.03 17.60
N ASN A 123 -10.03 -5.86 17.05
CA ASN A 123 -11.38 -5.49 16.66
C ASN A 123 -11.35 -4.60 15.41
N GLN A 124 -12.53 -4.30 14.89
CA GLN A 124 -12.71 -3.44 13.71
C GLN A 124 -12.04 -2.08 13.86
N LYS A 125 -12.13 -1.44 15.04
CA LYS A 125 -11.58 -0.10 15.26
C LYS A 125 -10.06 -0.09 15.16
N ASP A 126 -9.39 -1.08 15.75
CA ASP A 126 -7.93 -1.21 15.64
C ASP A 126 -7.50 -1.44 14.19
N TRP A 127 -8.26 -2.26 13.47
CA TRP A 127 -8.02 -2.60 12.08
C TRP A 127 -8.17 -1.40 11.15
N GLU A 128 -9.28 -0.67 11.25
CA GLU A 128 -9.52 0.55 10.48
C GLU A 128 -8.48 1.62 10.76
N LYS A 129 -8.12 1.80 12.04
CA LYS A 129 -7.07 2.74 12.45
C LYS A 129 -5.73 2.42 11.78
N ARG A 130 -5.32 1.15 11.76
CA ARG A 130 -4.07 0.76 11.10
C ARG A 130 -4.10 1.04 9.60
N ILE A 131 -5.20 0.73 8.92
CA ILE A 131 -5.36 1.04 7.50
C ILE A 131 -5.25 2.56 7.29
N LEU A 132 -6.01 3.35 8.05
CA LEU A 132 -6.01 4.82 7.95
C LEU A 132 -4.63 5.43 8.17
N ASN A 133 -3.89 4.92 9.15
CA ASN A 133 -2.52 5.36 9.39
C ASN A 133 -1.61 5.08 8.19
N CYS A 134 -1.75 3.93 7.53
CA CYS A 134 -1.01 3.63 6.30
C CYS A 134 -1.42 4.57 5.16
N LEU A 135 -2.71 4.77 4.92
CA LEU A 135 -3.21 5.64 3.85
C LEU A 135 -2.76 7.10 4.06
N THR A 136 -2.88 7.59 5.29
CA THR A 136 -2.48 8.94 5.68
C THR A 136 -0.97 9.13 5.53
N LEU A 137 -0.18 8.13 5.92
CA LEU A 137 1.27 8.17 5.79
C LEU A 137 1.72 8.21 4.32
N ILE A 138 1.12 7.38 3.45
CA ILE A 138 1.54 7.29 2.04
C ILE A 138 1.09 8.51 1.23
N THR A 139 -0.09 9.05 1.52
CA THR A 139 -0.68 10.15 0.73
C THR A 139 -0.41 11.54 1.30
N GLU A 140 0.14 11.62 2.52
CA GLU A 140 0.25 12.85 3.31
C GLU A 140 -1.10 13.55 3.61
N ASN A 141 -2.24 12.91 3.27
CA ASN A 141 -3.58 13.42 3.53
C ASN A 141 -4.14 12.87 4.85
N LYS A 142 -4.76 13.73 5.64
CA LYS A 142 -5.38 13.31 6.92
C LYS A 142 -6.77 12.74 6.70
N PHE A 143 -6.91 11.43 6.85
CA PHE A 143 -8.21 10.76 6.85
C PHE A 143 -8.62 10.41 8.28
N ASN A 144 -9.83 10.80 8.67
CA ASN A 144 -10.45 10.39 9.94
C ASN A 144 -11.24 9.09 9.79
N TYR A 145 -11.68 8.76 8.57
CA TYR A 145 -12.50 7.58 8.28
C TYR A 145 -12.14 6.97 6.92
N LEU A 146 -12.28 5.65 6.78
CA LEU A 146 -11.93 4.93 5.54
C LEU A 146 -12.69 5.43 4.32
N TRP A 147 -13.95 5.82 4.49
CA TRP A 147 -14.77 6.31 3.39
C TRP A 147 -14.24 7.61 2.80
N GLN A 148 -13.51 8.42 3.57
CA GLN A 148 -12.90 9.67 3.07
C GLN A 148 -11.75 9.39 2.10
N GLY A 149 -11.03 8.29 2.29
CA GLY A 149 -9.97 7.84 1.38
C GLY A 149 -10.49 6.99 0.22
N SER A 150 -11.81 6.81 0.08
CA SER A 150 -12.40 5.89 -0.91
C SER A 150 -13.24 6.63 -1.94
N LEU A 151 -12.82 6.56 -3.21
CA LEU A 151 -13.64 7.01 -4.34
C LEU A 151 -15.00 6.27 -4.39
N PHE A 152 -15.04 5.01 -3.96
CA PHE A 152 -16.28 4.24 -3.97
C PHE A 152 -17.34 4.79 -3.01
N ALA A 153 -16.95 5.50 -1.94
CA ALA A 153 -17.93 6.12 -1.06
C ALA A 153 -18.76 7.18 -1.82
N SER A 154 -18.09 8.05 -2.58
CA SER A 154 -18.78 9.07 -3.37
C SER A 154 -19.55 8.47 -4.55
N ILE A 155 -19.00 7.43 -5.20
CA ILE A 155 -19.71 6.71 -6.26
C ILE A 155 -20.97 6.01 -5.72
N HIS A 156 -20.89 5.35 -4.56
CA HIS A 156 -22.03 4.66 -3.96
C HIS A 156 -23.16 5.64 -3.65
N GLU A 157 -22.85 6.82 -3.10
CA GLU A 157 -23.86 7.86 -2.87
C GLU A 157 -24.45 8.43 -4.17
N ARG A 158 -23.63 8.59 -5.22
CA ARG A 158 -24.13 8.96 -6.56
C ARG A 158 -25.10 7.91 -7.12
N VAL A 159 -24.76 6.63 -6.98
CA VAL A 159 -25.61 5.51 -7.43
C VAL A 159 -26.91 5.46 -6.62
N ARG A 160 -26.85 5.58 -5.29
CA ARG A 160 -28.04 5.64 -4.42
C ARG A 160 -28.98 6.78 -4.81
N THR A 161 -28.41 7.96 -5.07
CA THR A 161 -29.16 9.13 -5.52
C THR A 161 -29.83 8.86 -6.88
N ALA A 162 -29.11 8.29 -7.83
CA ALA A 162 -29.66 7.94 -9.14
C ALA A 162 -30.83 6.93 -9.04
N ILE A 163 -30.69 5.89 -8.20
CA ILE A 163 -31.76 4.90 -7.97
C ILE A 163 -32.99 5.55 -7.31
N LYS A 164 -32.79 6.40 -6.30
CA LYS A 164 -33.90 7.12 -5.66
C LYS A 164 -34.67 7.97 -6.66
N ASN A 165 -33.97 8.69 -7.53
CA ASN A 165 -34.60 9.53 -8.55
C ASN A 165 -35.30 8.71 -9.65
N TYR A 166 -34.82 7.50 -9.93
CA TYR A 166 -35.46 6.58 -10.87
C TYR A 166 -36.80 6.05 -10.35
N ASN A 167 -36.92 5.82 -9.04
CA ASN A 167 -38.14 5.30 -8.39
C ASN A 167 -39.20 6.37 -8.09
N VAL A 168 -39.04 7.60 -8.60
CA VAL A 168 -40.00 8.72 -8.47
C VAL A 168 -40.71 9.02 -9.82
N LEU A 169 -40.48 8.18 -10.83
CA LEU A 169 -41.25 8.10 -12.09
C LEU A 169 -42.23 6.93 -12.03
#